data_AF-A0A9E0DQY8-F1
#
_entry.id   AF-A0A9E0DQY8-F1
#
_cell.length_a   1.000
_cell.length_b   1.000
_cell.length_c   1.000
_cell.angle_alpha   90.00
_cell.angle_beta   90.00
_cell.angle_gamma   90.00
#
_symmetry.space_group_name_H-M   'P 1'
#
loop_
_entity.id
_entity.type
_entity.pdbx_description
1 polymer ?
#
loop_
_entity_poly.entity_id
_entity_poly.type
_entity_poly.pdbx_seq_one_letter_code
_entity_poly.pdbx_strand_id
1 'polypeptide(L)'
;MSHINYRSLKKYKYQLMRNYKYETGICINHDVKIQGFVALAPTGTLNISKGYAWDGPSGPTIDTKNFMRGSLVHDALYQLMRLKLLPASLRETADMLLRRICIEDGMCRLRA
;
A
#
# COMPACT_ATOMS: atom_id res chain seq x y z
N MET A 1 5.21 -16.48 2.44
CA MET A 1 4.78 -15.14 2.88
C MET A 1 5.75 -14.12 2.30
N SER A 2 5.26 -13.19 1.48
CA SER A 2 6.09 -12.18 0.81
C SER A 2 6.34 -11.03 1.79
N HIS A 3 7.47 -11.03 2.48
CA HIS A 3 7.78 -9.98 3.45
C HIS A 3 8.33 -8.72 2.75
N ILE A 4 7.79 -7.56 3.08
CA ILE A 4 8.37 -6.27 2.66
C ILE A 4 9.57 -5.90 3.54
N ASN A 5 10.60 -5.32 2.93
CA ASN A 5 11.78 -4.85 3.66
C ASN A 5 11.64 -3.36 3.95
N TYR A 6 11.64 -2.97 5.22
CA TYR A 6 11.48 -1.57 5.63
C TYR A 6 12.33 -1.22 6.85
N ARG A 7 12.54 0.08 7.07
CA ARG A 7 13.16 0.64 8.28
C ARG A 7 12.23 1.67 8.92
N SER A 8 12.34 1.89 10.22
CA SER A 8 11.61 2.98 10.90
C SER A 8 12.30 4.33 10.71
N LEU A 9 11.51 5.40 10.65
CA LEU A 9 11.98 6.79 10.55
C LEU A 9 11.39 7.63 11.70
N LYS A 10 11.95 8.83 11.95
CA LYS A 10 11.47 9.76 13.01
C LYS A 10 10.29 10.66 12.59
N LYS A 11 10.17 11.03 11.31
CA LYS A 11 9.13 11.96 10.79
C LYS A 11 8.00 11.22 10.07
N TYR A 12 8.36 10.29 9.20
CA TYR A 12 7.47 9.24 8.70
C TYR A 12 7.69 7.99 9.55
N LYS A 13 6.70 7.10 9.72
CA LYS A 13 6.93 5.93 10.58
C LYS A 13 7.83 4.89 9.92
N TYR A 14 7.67 4.66 8.61
CA TYR A 14 8.39 3.59 7.92
C TYR A 14 8.89 4.00 6.53
N GLN A 15 9.98 3.39 6.07
CA GLN A 15 10.53 3.58 4.73
C GLN A 15 10.89 2.25 4.08
N LEU A 16 10.48 2.11 2.82
CA LEU A 16 10.67 0.91 2.03
C LEU A 16 12.13 0.79 1.58
N MET A 17 12.76 -0.34 1.87
CA MET A 17 14.19 -0.58 1.62
C MET A 17 14.45 -1.29 0.28
N ARG A 18 13.41 -1.85 -0.36
CA ARG A 18 13.48 -2.50 -1.67
C ARG A 18 12.23 -2.21 -2.49
N ASN A 19 12.37 -2.18 -3.81
CA ASN A 19 11.20 -2.08 -4.69
C ASN A 19 10.22 -3.20 -4.37
N TYR A 20 8.94 -2.85 -4.29
CA TYR A 20 7.85 -3.76 -4.02
C TYR A 20 6.83 -3.63 -5.14
N LYS A 21 6.33 -4.78 -5.60
CA LYS A 21 5.34 -4.88 -6.67
C LYS A 21 4.16 -5.68 -6.15
N TYR A 22 2.95 -5.21 -6.43
CA TYR A 22 1.72 -5.89 -6.04
C TYR A 22 0.66 -5.76 -7.13
N GLU A 23 -0.03 -6.86 -7.42
CA GLU A 23 -1.13 -6.89 -8.37
C GLU A 23 -2.42 -6.50 -7.64
N THR A 24 -2.88 -5.27 -7.83
CA THR A 24 -4.09 -4.73 -7.19
C THR A 24 -5.36 -5.13 -7.93
N GLY A 25 -5.25 -5.45 -9.23
CA GLY A 25 -6.40 -5.67 -10.11
C GLY A 25 -7.19 -4.40 -10.43
N ILE A 26 -6.68 -3.22 -10.04
CA ILE A 26 -7.30 -1.92 -10.31
C ILE A 26 -6.92 -1.49 -11.72
N CYS A 27 -7.76 -1.82 -12.70
CA CYS A 27 -7.54 -1.39 -14.08
C CYS A 27 -7.90 0.09 -14.24
N ILE A 28 -6.99 0.85 -14.88
CA ILE A 28 -7.17 2.27 -15.17
C ILE A 28 -6.82 2.54 -16.64
N ASN A 29 -7.43 3.58 -17.21
CA ASN A 29 -7.27 3.88 -18.65
C ASN A 29 -5.98 4.67 -18.98
N HIS A 30 -5.18 5.02 -17.97
CA HIS A 30 -3.98 5.85 -18.14
C HIS A 30 -2.93 5.48 -17.08
N ASP A 31 -1.65 5.73 -17.36
CA ASP A 31 -0.58 5.53 -16.37
C ASP A 31 -0.69 6.56 -15.24
N VAL A 32 -0.67 6.08 -14.01
CA VAL A 32 -0.71 6.92 -12.81
C VAL A 32 0.57 6.75 -12.02
N LYS A 33 1.29 7.84 -11.75
CA LYS A 33 2.54 7.78 -10.98
C LYS A 33 2.81 9.02 -10.13
N ILE A 34 3.40 8.76 -8.98
CA ILE A 34 4.14 9.72 -8.15
C ILE A 34 5.61 9.57 -8.54
N GLN A 35 6.20 10.65 -9.04
CA GLN A 35 7.55 10.63 -9.58
C GLN A 35 8.56 10.07 -8.57
N GLY A 36 9.25 8.99 -8.95
CA GLY A 36 10.30 8.34 -8.17
C GLY A 36 9.82 7.41 -7.04
N PHE A 37 8.52 7.30 -6.78
CA PHE A 37 8.03 6.59 -5.59
C PHE A 37 6.95 5.55 -5.87
N VAL A 38 5.86 5.90 -6.54
CA VAL A 38 4.70 5.02 -6.72
C VAL A 38 4.24 5.07 -8.17
N ALA A 39 3.95 3.94 -8.78
CA ALA A 39 3.36 3.87 -10.12
C ALA A 39 2.32 2.76 -10.17
N LEU A 40 1.11 3.08 -10.62
CA LEU A 40 0.06 2.11 -10.94
C LEU A 40 -0.06 2.02 -12.46
N ALA A 41 0.22 0.84 -12.99
CA ALA A 41 0.06 0.54 -14.40
C ALA A 41 -1.42 0.34 -14.75
N PRO A 42 -1.82 0.61 -16.01
CA PRO A 42 -3.16 0.33 -16.54
C PRO A 42 -3.65 -1.10 -16.31
N THR A 43 -2.73 -2.06 -16.24
CA THR A 43 -2.99 -3.48 -15.99
C THR A 43 -3.38 -3.81 -14.54
N GLY A 44 -3.39 -2.83 -13.63
CA GLY A 44 -3.63 -3.04 -12.20
C GLY A 44 -2.40 -3.48 -11.41
N THR A 45 -1.22 -3.18 -11.94
CA THR A 45 0.05 -3.49 -11.29
C THR A 45 0.57 -2.27 -10.53
N LEU A 46 0.64 -2.34 -9.21
CA LEU A 46 1.19 -1.29 -8.34
C LEU A 46 2.69 -1.55 -8.08
N ASN A 47 3.51 -0.57 -8.43
CA ASN A 47 4.94 -0.54 -8.18
C ASN A 47 5.26 0.54 -7.14
N ILE A 48 5.92 0.15 -6.07
CA ILE A 48 6.39 1.05 -5.00
C ILE A 48 7.91 0.95 -4.95
N SER A 49 8.56 2.07 -5.20
CA SER A 49 10.00 2.16 -5.31
C SER A 49 10.66 2.28 -3.94
N LYS A 50 11.89 1.76 -3.83
CA LYS A 50 12.75 1.95 -2.66
C LYS A 50 12.84 3.42 -2.31
N GLY A 51 12.75 3.73 -1.03
CA GLY A 51 12.79 5.09 -0.51
C GLY A 51 11.41 5.68 -0.24
N TYR A 52 10.33 5.05 -0.71
CA TYR A 52 8.98 5.43 -0.35
C TYR A 52 8.76 5.36 1.16
N ALA A 53 8.29 6.45 1.75
CA ALA A 53 8.00 6.56 3.17
C ALA A 53 6.48 6.61 3.39
N TRP A 54 6.00 5.90 4.40
CA TRP A 54 4.58 5.78 4.72
C TRP A 54 4.35 5.72 6.23
N ASP A 55 3.12 5.93 6.67
CA ASP A 55 2.79 6.12 8.09
C ASP A 55 2.49 4.80 8.82
N GLY A 56 2.46 3.69 8.09
CA GLY A 56 2.16 2.37 8.65
C GLY A 56 0.69 2.18 9.01
N PRO A 57 0.39 1.20 9.88
CA PRO A 57 -0.96 1.02 10.40
C PRO A 57 -1.46 2.30 11.09
N SER A 58 -2.62 2.80 10.67
CA SER A 58 -3.32 3.91 11.32
C SER A 58 -4.55 3.36 12.03
N GLY A 59 -4.59 3.44 13.37
CA GLY A 59 -5.70 2.97 14.20
C GLY A 59 -5.25 2.27 15.50
N PRO A 60 -6.18 1.78 16.35
CA PRO A 60 -5.88 1.03 17.58
C PRO A 60 -5.30 -0.38 17.30
N THR A 61 -4.89 -0.63 16.07
CA THR A 61 -4.33 -1.89 15.60
C THR A 61 -2.87 -2.01 16.00
N ILE A 62 -2.57 -3.04 16.79
CA ILE A 62 -1.21 -3.43 17.17
C ILE A 62 -0.35 -3.53 15.90
N ASP A 63 0.82 -2.89 15.88
CA ASP A 63 1.84 -2.99 14.83
C ASP A 63 2.31 -4.44 14.67
N THR A 64 1.53 -5.26 13.98
CA THR A 64 1.86 -6.65 13.69
C THR A 64 2.47 -6.74 12.29
N LYS A 65 3.51 -7.58 12.13
CA LYS A 65 4.23 -7.75 10.86
C LYS A 65 3.32 -8.07 9.67
N ASN A 66 2.13 -8.61 9.93
CA ASN A 66 1.10 -8.94 8.94
C ASN A 66 0.22 -7.76 8.49
N PHE A 67 0.35 -6.57 9.09
CA PHE A 67 -0.34 -5.36 8.62
C PHE A 67 0.57 -4.44 7.79
N MET A 68 1.88 -4.64 7.86
CA MET A 68 2.87 -3.75 7.25
C MET A 68 2.78 -3.73 5.72
N ARG A 69 2.60 -4.90 5.10
CA ARG A 69 2.43 -5.00 3.64
C ARG A 69 1.11 -4.38 3.19
N GLY A 70 0.04 -4.60 3.95
CA GLY A 70 -1.29 -4.07 3.67
C GLY A 70 -1.30 -2.55 3.77
N SER A 71 -0.80 -2.00 4.88
CA SER A 71 -0.70 -0.55 5.08
C SER A 71 0.16 0.13 4.01
N LEU A 72 1.25 -0.50 3.56
CA LEU A 72 2.08 0.04 2.48
C LEU A 72 1.28 0.20 1.17
N VAL A 73 0.54 -0.84 0.76
CA VAL A 73 -0.28 -0.80 -0.46
C VAL A 73 -1.41 0.20 -0.31
N HIS A 74 -2.05 0.22 0.87
CA HIS A 74 -3.14 1.14 1.19
C HIS A 74 -2.69 2.61 1.14
N ASP A 75 -1.61 2.97 1.82
CA ASP A 75 -1.06 4.34 1.82
C ASP A 75 -0.68 4.80 0.41
N ALA A 76 -0.05 3.93 -0.38
CA ALA A 76 0.32 4.24 -1.75
C ALA A 76 -0.90 4.55 -2.63
N LEU A 77 -1.96 3.73 -2.56
CA LEU A 77 -3.21 3.95 -3.28
C LEU A 77 -3.92 5.22 -2.79
N TYR A 78 -3.97 5.44 -1.48
CA TYR A 78 -4.56 6.63 -0.89
C TYR A 78 -3.82 7.90 -1.30
N GLN A 79 -2.49 7.86 -1.40
CA GLN A 79 -1.72 9.01 -1.83
C GLN A 79 -2.00 9.38 -3.29
N LEU A 80 -2.16 8.38 -4.18
CA LEU A 80 -2.61 8.60 -5.56
C LEU A 80 -3.99 9.27 -5.62
N MET A 81 -4.92 8.87 -4.75
CA MET A 81 -6.25 9.48 -4.65
C MET A 81 -6.18 10.91 -4.09
N ARG A 82 -5.34 11.16 -3.07
CA ARG A 82 -5.12 12.52 -2.50
C ARG A 82 -4.58 13.48 -3.55
N LEU A 83 -3.72 13.00 -4.44
CA LEU A 83 -3.19 13.77 -5.57
C LEU A 83 -4.16 13.86 -6.75
N LYS A 84 -5.39 13.31 -6.62
CA LYS A 84 -6.41 13.24 -7.68
C LYS A 84 -5.94 12.53 -8.96
N LEU A 85 -4.92 11.68 -8.84
CA LEU A 85 -4.47 10.80 -9.93
C LEU A 85 -5.31 9.54 -10.03
N LEU A 86 -5.89 9.10 -8.90
CA LEU A 86 -6.92 8.07 -8.87
C LEU A 86 -8.27 8.63 -8.42
N PRO A 87 -9.38 8.14 -8.98
CA PRO A 87 -10.70 8.53 -8.52
C PRO A 87 -10.94 8.04 -7.09
N ALA A 88 -11.61 8.87 -6.30
CA ALA A 88 -11.95 8.56 -4.90
C ALA A 88 -12.95 7.38 -4.77
N SER A 89 -13.60 6.96 -5.86
CA SER A 89 -14.45 5.76 -5.90
C SER A 89 -13.66 4.48 -5.63
N LEU A 90 -12.34 4.47 -5.85
CA LEU A 90 -11.49 3.31 -5.62
C LEU A 90 -11.08 3.14 -4.14
N ARG A 91 -11.55 4.00 -3.24
CA ARG A 91 -11.26 3.91 -1.80
C ARG A 91 -11.71 2.59 -1.22
N GLU A 92 -12.94 2.15 -1.53
CA GLU A 92 -13.46 0.86 -1.07
C GLU A 92 -12.60 -0.30 -1.60
N THR A 93 -12.13 -0.22 -2.84
CA THR A 93 -11.22 -1.22 -3.41
C THR A 93 -9.88 -1.25 -2.67
N ALA A 94 -9.31 -0.10 -2.34
CA ALA A 94 -8.07 -0.01 -1.56
C ALA A 94 -8.24 -0.58 -0.14
N ASP A 95 -9.36 -0.29 0.52
CA ASP A 95 -9.69 -0.82 1.85
C ASP A 95 -9.91 -2.35 1.81
N MET A 96 -10.55 -2.88 0.76
CA MET A 96 -10.68 -4.33 0.54
C MET A 96 -9.32 -5.00 0.30
N LEU A 97 -8.44 -4.37 -0.47
CA LEU A 97 -7.09 -4.87 -0.71
C LEU A 97 -6.26 -4.91 0.57
N LEU A 98 -6.35 -3.87 1.40
CA LEU A 98 -5.73 -3.86 2.73
C LEU A 98 -6.15 -5.10 3.53
N ARG A 99 -7.45 -5.32 3.68
CA ARG A 99 -8.00 -6.46 4.41
C ARG A 99 -7.54 -7.80 3.82
N ARG A 100 -7.58 -7.95 2.50
CA ARG A 100 -7.12 -9.15 1.80
C ARG A 100 -5.65 -9.43 2.09
N ILE A 101 -4.78 -8.42 1.94
CA ILE A 101 -3.35 -8.54 2.20
C ILE A 101 -3.08 -8.92 3.66
N CYS A 102 -3.80 -8.30 4.60
CA CYS A 102 -3.68 -8.63 6.02
C CYS A 102 -4.04 -10.09 6.29
N ILE A 103 -5.13 -10.60 5.70
CA ILE A 103 -5.53 -12.01 5.81
C ILE A 103 -4.48 -12.93 5.18
N GLU A 104 -3.96 -12.60 3.99
CA GLU A 104 -2.89 -13.34 3.31
C GLU A 104 -1.61 -13.41 4.16
N ASP A 105 -1.31 -12.36 4.92
CA ASP A 105 -0.17 -12.30 5.83
C ASP A 105 -0.45 -12.95 7.20
N GLY A 106 -1.60 -13.63 7.35
CA GLY A 106 -1.94 -14.40 8.53
C GLY A 106 -2.61 -13.60 9.64
N MET A 107 -3.16 -12.42 9.33
CA MET A 107 -4.06 -11.73 10.27
C MET A 107 -5.39 -12.47 10.37
N CYS A 108 -5.85 -12.71 11.60
CA CYS A 108 -7.16 -13.31 11.82
C CYS A 108 -8.27 -12.43 11.24
N ARG A 109 -9.29 -13.01 10.59
CA ARG A 109 -10.39 -12.28 9.91
C ARG A 109 -11.17 -11.30 10.79
N LEU A 110 -11.15 -11.50 12.11
CA LEU A 110 -11.75 -10.60 13.10
C LEU A 110 -10.93 -9.32 13.35
N ARG A 111 -9.65 -9.32 12.95
CA ARG A 111 -8.69 -8.22 13.14
C ARG A 111 -8.32 -7.51 11.83
N ALA A 112 -8.69 -8.06 10.68
CA ALA A 112 -8.33 -7.59 9.34
C ALA A 112 -9.45 -6.79 8.68
#